data_AF-A0A2P4YJA7-F1
#
_entry.id   AF-A0A2P4YJA7-F1
#
_cell.length_a   1.000
_cell.length_b   1.000
_cell.length_c   1.000
_cell.angle_alpha   90.00
_cell.angle_beta   90.00
_cell.angle_gamma   90.00
#
_symmetry.space_group_name_H-M   'P 1'
#
loop_
_entity.id
_entity.type
_entity.pdbx_description
1 polymer ?
#
loop_
_entity_poly.entity_id
_entity_poly.type
_entity_poly.pdbx_seq_one_letter_code
_entity_poly.pdbx_strand_id
1 'polypeptide(L)'
;MGCASSSEAFQPIPDSYTSVEEVQKALRQVGLQSSDLIIAVDFTESNLVKGAQTFEGRSLHFVDKTGRVSNPYQTVISAITRVFELFDDDDSIPAFGYGGYPERPLEERYFPFMEDRGCELDEVLQ
;
A
#
# COMPACT_ATOMS: atom_id res chain seq x y z
N MET A 1 7.56 -22.16 -42.05
CA MET A 1 6.35 -21.44 -41.59
C MET A 1 6.72 -20.79 -40.27
N GLY A 2 6.84 -19.47 -40.25
CA GLY A 2 7.34 -18.72 -39.10
C GLY A 2 6.23 -18.49 -38.06
N CYS A 3 6.57 -18.68 -36.79
CA CYS A 3 5.73 -18.24 -35.68
C CYS A 3 5.68 -16.71 -35.69
N ALA A 4 4.48 -16.13 -35.81
CA ALA A 4 4.29 -14.70 -35.61
C ALA A 4 4.54 -14.39 -34.13
N SER A 5 5.58 -13.60 -33.84
CA SER A 5 5.78 -12.99 -32.54
C SER A 5 4.72 -11.92 -32.36
N SER A 6 3.69 -12.17 -31.56
CA SER A 6 2.81 -11.12 -31.07
C SER A 6 3.60 -10.26 -30.09
N SER A 7 4.27 -9.23 -30.60
CA SER A 7 4.87 -8.17 -29.78
C SER A 7 3.76 -7.22 -29.35
N GLU A 8 2.92 -7.62 -28.40
CA GLU A 8 2.13 -6.64 -27.68
C GLU A 8 3.12 -5.77 -26.89
N ALA A 9 3.37 -4.57 -27.41
CA ALA A 9 4.17 -3.58 -26.71
C ALA A 9 3.43 -3.19 -25.43
N PHE A 10 4.16 -3.11 -24.31
CA PHE A 10 3.62 -2.62 -23.06
C PHE A 10 2.93 -1.27 -23.26
N GLN A 11 1.65 -1.19 -22.91
CA GLN A 11 0.92 0.08 -22.86
C GLN A 11 0.69 0.47 -21.40
N PRO A 12 1.34 1.53 -20.90
CA PRO A 12 1.10 2.01 -19.54
C PRO A 12 -0.32 2.57 -19.42
N ILE A 13 -0.89 2.41 -18.23
CA ILE A 13 -2.12 3.13 -17.87
C ILE A 13 -1.75 4.63 -17.81
N PRO A 14 -2.42 5.52 -18.57
CA PRO A 14 -2.09 6.94 -18.60
C PRO A 14 -2.58 7.66 -17.35
N ASP A 15 -1.75 8.57 -16.82
CA ASP A 15 -2.12 9.47 -15.72
C ASP A 15 -3.22 10.42 -16.18
N SER A 16 -4.46 10.09 -15.81
CA SER A 16 -5.67 10.78 -16.29
C SER A 16 -6.37 11.61 -15.20
N TYR A 17 -5.85 11.57 -13.97
CA TYR A 17 -6.46 12.18 -12.78
C TYR A 17 -5.43 12.97 -12.00
N THR A 18 -5.88 14.09 -11.42
CA THR A 18 -5.04 15.04 -10.68
C THR A 18 -5.41 15.17 -9.22
N SER A 19 -6.54 14.58 -8.79
CA SER A 19 -6.98 14.55 -7.40
C SER A 19 -7.64 13.23 -7.01
N VAL A 20 -7.72 12.96 -5.71
CA VAL A 20 -8.42 11.78 -5.14
C VAL A 20 -9.90 11.79 -5.51
N GLU A 21 -10.52 12.97 -5.50
CA GLU A 21 -11.94 13.15 -5.81
C GLU A 21 -12.24 12.81 -7.28
N GLU A 22 -11.31 13.11 -8.21
CA GLU A 22 -11.44 12.70 -9.61
C GLU A 22 -11.36 11.17 -9.76
N VAL A 23 -10.46 10.52 -9.03
CA VAL A 23 -10.34 9.06 -9.01
C VAL A 23 -11.61 8.42 -8.45
N GLN A 24 -12.10 8.87 -7.30
CA GLN A 24 -13.34 8.38 -6.68
C GLN A 24 -14.54 8.53 -7.63
N LYS A 25 -14.66 9.68 -8.30
CA LYS A 25 -15.72 9.91 -9.28
C LYS A 25 -15.62 8.96 -10.46
N ALA A 26 -14.42 8.73 -10.99
CA ALA A 26 -14.20 7.81 -12.09
C ALA A 26 -14.55 6.37 -11.71
N LEU A 27 -14.14 5.93 -10.51
CA LEU A 27 -14.49 4.61 -9.96
C LEU A 27 -16.02 4.42 -9.85
N ARG A 28 -16.75 5.43 -9.38
CA ARG A 28 -18.23 5.39 -9.38
C ARG A 28 -18.83 5.32 -10.78
N GLN A 29 -18.27 6.08 -11.73
CA GLN A 29 -18.77 6.11 -13.11
C GLN A 29 -18.63 4.76 -13.82
N VAL A 30 -17.59 3.99 -13.50
CA VAL A 30 -17.41 2.63 -14.03
C VAL A 30 -18.18 1.57 -13.24
N GLY A 31 -18.94 1.98 -12.22
CA GLY A 31 -19.85 1.12 -11.48
C GLY A 31 -19.23 0.44 -10.26
N LEU A 32 -18.10 0.91 -9.74
CA LEU A 32 -17.62 0.46 -8.43
C LEU A 32 -18.61 0.93 -7.35
N GLN A 33 -19.22 -0.02 -6.66
CA GLN A 33 -20.21 0.23 -5.60
C GLN A 33 -19.65 -0.08 -4.22
N SER A 34 -18.89 -1.17 -4.11
CA SER A 34 -18.26 -1.65 -2.89
C SER A 34 -16.94 -2.32 -3.27
N SER A 35 -15.96 -2.27 -2.37
CA SER A 35 -14.66 -2.91 -2.52
C SER A 35 -14.08 -3.25 -1.14
N ASP A 36 -13.56 -4.46 -1.00
CA ASP A 36 -12.70 -4.82 0.12
C ASP A 36 -11.24 -4.39 -0.17
N LEU A 37 -10.54 -3.90 0.86
CA LEU A 37 -9.13 -3.52 0.78
C LEU A 37 -8.26 -4.44 1.64
N ILE A 38 -7.17 -4.95 1.08
CA ILE A 38 -6.13 -5.69 1.81
C ILE A 38 -4.81 -4.94 1.69
N ILE A 39 -4.11 -4.77 2.82
CA ILE A 39 -2.80 -4.10 2.88
C ILE A 39 -1.72 -5.10 3.30
N ALA A 40 -0.62 -5.12 2.55
CA ALA A 40 0.57 -5.89 2.90
C ALA A 40 1.82 -5.00 2.87
N VAL A 41 2.49 -4.86 4.01
CA VAL A 41 3.64 -3.98 4.21
C VAL A 41 4.95 -4.78 4.20
N ASP A 42 5.92 -4.30 3.43
CA ASP A 42 7.26 -4.88 3.33
C ASP A 42 8.14 -4.44 4.50
N PHE A 43 8.45 -5.33 5.43
CA PHE A 43 9.36 -5.13 6.56
C PHE A 43 10.78 -5.69 6.31
N THR A 44 11.18 -5.90 5.06
CA THR A 44 12.54 -6.37 4.74
C THR A 44 13.61 -5.34 5.14
N GLU A 45 14.79 -5.84 5.50
CA GLU A 45 15.94 -5.01 5.92
C GLU A 45 16.39 -3.99 4.87
N SER A 46 16.07 -4.22 3.60
CA SER A 46 16.40 -3.30 2.50
C SER A 46 15.84 -1.88 2.73
N ASN A 47 14.73 -1.76 3.47
CA ASN A 47 14.10 -0.49 3.83
C ASN A 47 14.89 0.36 4.83
N LEU A 48 15.94 -0.19 5.45
CA LEU A 48 16.84 0.57 6.32
C LEU A 48 17.66 1.61 5.54
N VAL A 49 18.01 1.31 4.29
CA VAL A 49 18.92 2.15 3.49
C VAL A 49 18.27 2.77 2.25
N LYS A 50 17.10 2.28 1.81
CA LYS A 50 16.40 2.81 0.62
C LYS A 50 16.00 4.28 0.74
N GLY A 51 15.85 4.81 1.94
CA GLY A 51 15.58 6.24 2.17
C GLY A 51 16.82 7.13 2.16
N ALA A 52 18.01 6.60 1.84
CA ALA A 52 19.28 7.33 1.86
C ALA A 52 19.24 8.66 1.08
N GLN A 53 18.61 8.65 -0.10
CA GLN A 53 18.52 9.82 -0.99
C GLN A 53 17.13 10.47 -0.98
N THR A 54 16.09 9.72 -0.64
CA THR A 54 14.68 10.12 -0.83
C THR A 54 13.96 10.46 0.46
N PHE A 55 14.54 10.11 1.62
CA PHE A 55 13.91 10.32 2.92
C PHE A 55 14.93 10.76 3.98
N GLU A 56 15.78 11.74 3.62
CA GLU A 56 16.74 12.38 4.52
C GLU A 56 17.71 11.40 5.21
N GLY A 57 18.08 10.30 4.54
CA GLY A 57 18.95 9.29 5.15
C GLY A 57 18.24 8.32 6.09
N ARG A 58 16.94 8.46 6.31
CA ARG A 58 16.17 7.66 7.27
C ARG A 58 15.68 6.35 6.65
N SER A 59 15.39 5.37 7.50
CA SER A 59 14.66 4.18 7.08
C SER A 59 13.28 4.56 6.55
N LEU A 60 12.79 3.83 5.55
CA LEU A 60 11.42 4.00 5.03
C LEU A 60 10.34 3.66 6.08
N HIS A 61 10.72 2.96 7.17
CA HIS A 61 9.86 2.65 8.33
C HIS A 61 10.10 3.58 9.52
N PHE A 62 10.82 4.69 9.35
CA PHE A 62 11.03 5.63 10.44
C PHE A 62 9.69 6.23 10.90
N VAL A 63 9.39 6.12 12.19
CA VAL A 63 8.19 6.70 12.81
C VAL A 63 8.60 7.96 13.60
N ASP A 64 8.10 9.11 13.16
CA ASP A 64 8.28 10.37 13.87
C ASP A 64 7.26 10.50 15.02
N LYS A 65 7.75 10.42 16.25
CA LYS A 65 6.92 10.56 17.46
C LYS A 65 6.24 11.93 17.61
N THR A 66 6.71 12.95 16.87
CA THR A 66 6.09 14.27 16.87
C THR A 66 4.95 14.40 15.85
N GLY A 67 4.80 13.41 14.95
CA GLY A 67 3.79 13.41 13.88
C GLY A 67 4.03 14.44 12.78
N ARG A 68 5.22 15.06 12.71
CA ARG A 68 5.52 16.10 11.72
C ARG A 68 5.97 15.53 10.38
N VAL A 69 6.55 14.35 10.41
CA VAL A 69 7.07 13.66 9.23
C VAL A 69 6.39 12.31 9.09
N SER A 70 5.61 12.14 8.02
CA SER A 70 5.10 10.84 7.60
C SER A 70 6.14 10.12 6.75
N ASN A 71 6.34 8.83 7.01
CA ASN A 71 7.19 8.02 6.14
C ASN A 71 6.47 7.67 4.81
N PRO A 72 7.20 7.17 3.80
CA PRO A 72 6.58 6.86 2.50
C PRO A 72 5.49 5.80 2.58
N TYR A 73 5.57 4.81 3.48
CA TYR A 73 4.49 3.84 3.69
C TYR A 73 3.23 4.52 4.23
N GLN A 74 3.35 5.34 5.28
CA GLN A 74 2.23 6.10 5.83
C GLN A 74 1.57 7.00 4.78
N THR A 75 2.38 7.66 3.95
CA THR A 75 1.88 8.53 2.85
C THR A 75 1.05 7.72 1.84
N VAL A 76 1.56 6.56 1.40
CA VAL A 76 0.87 5.72 0.41
C VAL A 76 -0.40 5.10 0.99
N ILE A 77 -0.33 4.57 2.21
CA ILE A 77 -1.47 3.97 2.90
C ILE A 77 -2.58 5.01 3.06
N SER A 78 -2.24 6.23 3.50
CA SER A 78 -3.21 7.33 3.63
C SER A 78 -3.85 7.72 2.29
N ALA A 79 -3.07 7.72 1.19
CA ALA A 79 -3.62 8.04 -0.13
C ALA A 79 -4.57 6.95 -0.64
N ILE A 80 -4.20 5.67 -0.53
CA ILE A 80 -5.02 4.53 -0.95
C ILE A 80 -6.33 4.51 -0.18
N THR A 81 -6.23 4.59 1.14
CA THR A 81 -7.40 4.51 2.04
C THR A 81 -8.37 5.66 1.81
N ARG A 82 -7.89 6.90 1.62
CA ARG A 82 -8.75 8.02 1.24
C ARG A 82 -9.46 7.81 -0.11
N VAL A 83 -8.86 7.09 -1.06
CA VAL A 83 -9.56 6.75 -2.32
C VAL A 83 -10.70 5.76 -2.04
N PHE A 84 -10.47 4.75 -1.21
CA PHE A 84 -11.40 3.64 -1.00
C PHE A 84 -12.39 3.84 0.15
N GLU A 85 -12.23 4.84 1.00
CA GLU A 85 -13.14 5.15 2.13
C GLU A 85 -14.62 5.29 1.74
N LEU A 86 -14.90 5.65 0.48
CA LEU A 86 -16.27 5.81 -0.04
C LEU A 86 -16.90 4.51 -0.58
N PHE A 87 -16.14 3.43 -0.60
CA PHE A 87 -16.48 2.13 -1.19
C PHE A 87 -16.25 0.98 -0.21
N ASP A 88 -15.71 1.25 0.98
CA ASP A 88 -15.52 0.25 2.01
C ASP A 88 -16.81 0.09 2.82
N ASP A 89 -17.23 -1.15 3.04
CA ASP A 89 -18.54 -1.44 3.65
C ASP A 89 -18.45 -1.66 5.18
N ASP A 90 -17.26 -1.99 5.71
CA ASP A 90 -17.09 -2.42 7.10
C ASP A 90 -15.98 -1.72 7.89
N ASP A 91 -15.27 -0.75 7.28
CA ASP A 91 -14.13 -0.03 7.86
C ASP A 91 -13.03 -0.97 8.40
N SER A 92 -13.00 -2.23 7.96
CA SER A 92 -12.11 -3.27 8.46
C SER A 92 -11.12 -3.70 7.38
N ILE A 93 -9.86 -3.31 7.56
CA ILE A 93 -8.80 -3.59 6.58
C ILE A 93 -7.93 -4.74 7.07
N PRO A 94 -7.98 -5.94 6.47
CA PRO A 94 -6.96 -6.96 6.71
C PRO A 94 -5.58 -6.41 6.35
N ALA A 95 -4.74 -6.22 7.38
CA ALA A 95 -3.40 -5.68 7.24
C ALA A 95 -2.34 -6.70 7.69
N PHE A 96 -1.30 -6.83 6.87
CA PHE A 96 -0.26 -7.83 7.06
C PHE A 96 1.14 -7.23 6.89
N GLY A 97 2.11 -7.78 7.61
CA GLY A 97 3.52 -7.54 7.38
C GLY A 97 4.19 -8.75 6.75
N TYR A 98 5.19 -8.53 5.91
CA TYR A 98 6.06 -9.59 5.43
C TYR A 98 7.54 -9.21 5.48
N GLY A 99 8.43 -10.21 5.56
CA GLY A 99 9.88 -10.00 5.48
C GLY A 99 10.53 -9.43 6.75
N GLY A 100 9.74 -9.17 7.80
CA GLY A 100 10.22 -8.93 9.15
C GLY A 100 10.76 -10.21 9.81
N TYR A 101 11.26 -10.08 11.04
CA TYR A 101 11.83 -11.19 11.83
C TYR A 101 12.86 -12.01 11.03
N PRO A 102 13.97 -11.39 10.59
CA PRO A 102 14.97 -12.04 9.74
C PRO A 102 15.61 -13.29 10.36
N GLU A 103 15.45 -13.50 11.66
CA GLU A 103 15.83 -14.69 12.40
C GLU A 103 14.92 -15.91 12.17
N ARG A 104 13.69 -15.72 11.67
CA ARG A 104 12.70 -16.79 11.44
C ARG A 104 12.86 -17.45 10.05
N PRO A 105 12.38 -18.70 9.84
CA PRO A 105 12.25 -19.30 8.52
C PRO A 105 11.42 -18.44 7.56
N LEU A 106 11.73 -18.46 6.26
CA LEU A 106 11.10 -17.57 5.26
C LEU A 106 9.55 -17.68 5.26
N GLU A 107 9.03 -18.89 5.37
CA GLU A 107 7.59 -19.19 5.44
C GLU A 107 6.89 -18.63 6.69
N GLU A 108 7.63 -18.29 7.73
CA GLU A 108 7.13 -17.73 9.00
C GLU A 108 7.33 -16.21 9.09
N ARG A 109 7.81 -15.55 8.02
CA ARG A 109 8.04 -14.09 7.98
C ARG A 109 6.82 -13.30 7.52
N TYR A 110 5.65 -13.91 7.48
CA TYR A 110 4.36 -13.27 7.25
C TYR A 110 3.59 -13.22 8.58
N PHE A 111 3.02 -12.06 8.92
CA PHE A 111 2.29 -11.88 10.17
C PHE A 111 1.14 -10.88 9.98
N PRO A 112 -0.02 -11.11 10.62
CA PRO A 112 -1.08 -10.12 10.66
C PRO A 112 -0.70 -8.98 11.60
N PHE A 113 -1.23 -7.77 11.35
CA PHE A 113 -1.09 -6.65 12.29
C PHE A 113 -1.96 -6.87 13.53
N MET A 114 -3.12 -7.49 13.35
CA MET A 114 -4.09 -7.84 14.39
C MET A 114 -4.51 -9.31 14.20
N GLU A 115 -4.46 -10.12 15.27
CA GLU A 115 -4.67 -11.58 15.16
C GLU A 115 -6.11 -11.98 14.80
N ASP A 116 -7.10 -11.27 15.34
CA ASP A 116 -8.51 -11.70 15.31
C ASP A 116 -9.44 -10.77 14.51
N ARG A 117 -8.92 -9.69 13.93
CA ARG A 117 -9.72 -8.67 13.22
C ARG A 117 -8.89 -7.89 12.20
N GLY A 118 -9.56 -7.20 11.28
CA GLY A 118 -8.93 -6.17 10.46
C GLY A 118 -8.56 -4.93 11.29
N CYS A 119 -7.65 -4.14 10.76
CA CYS A 119 -7.25 -2.85 11.30
C CYS A 119 -8.26 -1.78 10.90
N GLU A 120 -8.52 -0.85 11.81
CA GLU A 120 -9.10 0.44 11.44
C GLU A 120 -8.04 1.30 10.72
N LEU A 121 -8.49 2.28 9.95
CA LEU A 121 -7.63 3.13 9.14
C LEU A 121 -6.46 3.75 9.93
N ASP A 122 -6.77 4.32 11.09
CA ASP A 122 -5.79 4.98 11.95
C ASP A 122 -4.80 3.98 12.60
N GLU A 123 -5.16 2.69 12.69
CA GLU A 123 -4.31 1.65 13.25
C GLU A 123 -3.25 1.17 12.23
N VAL A 124 -3.56 1.19 10.93
CA VAL A 124 -2.59 0.81 9.88
C VAL A 124 -1.43 1.82 9.81
N LEU A 125 -1.66 3.05 10.25
CA LEU A 125 -0.70 4.15 10.15
C LEU A 125 0.24 4.31 11.36
N GLN A 126 0.04 3.54 12.44
CA GLN A 126 0.85 3.59 13.67
C GLN A 126 2.03 2.61 13.65
#